data_AF-A0A923NT08-F1
#
_entry.id   AF-A0A923NT08-F1
#
_cell.length_a   1.000
_cell.length_b   1.000
_cell.length_c   1.000
_cell.angle_alpha   90.00
_cell.angle_beta   90.00
_cell.angle_gamma   90.00
#
_symmetry.space_group_name_H-M   'P 1'
#
loop_
_entity.id
_entity.type
_entity.pdbx_description
1 polymer ?
#
loop_
_entity_poly.entity_id
_entity_poly.type
_entity_poly.pdbx_seq_one_letter_code
_entity_poly.pdbx_strand_id
1 'polypeptide(L)'
;MLAFTFLLFPLMLAGFCLSYRNSKVVPVIFTGFMTSVILCFIKMFFVYSHRVVPYSYLSNAVYLIFRQSFFPVTVVYSLFFLISKDDIEFKRDSFVPLMFSFYSAFLPYDIIATAEDGIYDFFGLFIKPALFAMMIIYISFFLKVFIKKYQSTKTIKDPLVVLSAAAILLNLCIPSLIEAMHIIDVSSFVVVVCSCVYIVVAVVYIFIKSFIKSFSICKTVK
;
A
#
# COMPACT_ATOMS: atom_id res chain seq x y z
N MET A 1 2.04 -11.58 19.08
CA MET A 1 2.35 -11.62 17.63
C MET A 1 1.50 -10.63 16.83
N LEU A 2 0.16 -10.62 17.01
CA LEU A 2 -0.76 -9.67 16.34
C LEU A 2 -0.36 -8.19 16.46
N ALA A 3 0.31 -7.80 17.55
CA ALA A 3 0.78 -6.43 17.77
C ALA A 3 1.57 -5.86 16.58
N PHE A 4 2.39 -6.66 15.88
CA PHE A 4 3.12 -6.18 14.71
C PHE A 4 2.17 -5.71 13.60
N THR A 5 1.15 -6.52 13.30
CA THR A 5 0.13 -6.23 12.29
C THR A 5 -0.64 -4.95 12.61
N PHE A 6 -0.98 -4.73 13.88
CA PHE A 6 -1.69 -3.52 14.33
C PHE A 6 -0.78 -2.29 14.43
N LEU A 7 0.50 -2.44 14.75
CA LEU A 7 1.40 -1.32 15.03
C LEU A 7 2.19 -0.86 13.80
N LEU A 8 2.44 -1.71 12.80
CA LEU A 8 3.27 -1.35 11.64
C LEU A 8 2.76 -0.08 10.94
N PHE A 9 1.50 -0.06 10.52
CA PHE A 9 0.93 1.08 9.80
C PHE A 9 0.83 2.36 10.66
N PRO A 10 0.35 2.31 11.92
CA PRO A 10 0.39 3.47 12.81
C PRO A 10 1.80 4.02 13.04
N LEU A 11 2.82 3.15 13.21
CA LEU A 11 4.20 3.59 13.41
C LEU A 11 4.77 4.25 12.15
N MET A 12 4.52 3.69 10.97
CA MET A 12 4.94 4.29 9.70
C MET A 12 4.21 5.62 9.44
N LEU A 13 2.94 5.70 9.81
CA LEU A 13 2.16 6.93 9.75
C LEU A 13 2.71 7.99 10.71
N ALA A 14 3.05 7.62 11.95
CA ALA A 14 3.68 8.51 12.91
C ALA A 14 5.03 9.03 12.38
N GLY A 15 5.87 8.16 11.83
CA GLY A 15 7.11 8.55 11.16
C GLY A 15 6.89 9.53 10.00
N PHE A 16 5.85 9.30 9.19
CA PHE A 16 5.46 10.22 8.12
C PHE A 16 5.02 11.58 8.68
N CYS A 17 4.16 11.61 9.69
CA CYS A 17 3.67 12.84 10.32
C CYS A 17 4.78 13.65 11.01
N LEU A 18 5.76 12.98 11.61
CA LEU A 18 6.94 13.64 12.18
C LEU A 18 7.80 14.32 11.11
N SER A 19 7.88 13.73 9.91
CA SER A 19 8.60 14.31 8.77
C SER A 19 7.80 15.40 8.04
N TYR A 20 6.48 15.23 7.95
CA TYR A 20 5.56 16.09 7.22
C TYR A 20 4.73 16.95 8.19
N ARG A 21 5.29 18.11 8.57
CA ARG A 21 4.74 19.01 9.59
C ARG A 21 3.56 19.85 9.09
N ASN A 22 2.49 19.20 8.61
CA ASN A 22 1.30 19.86 8.08
C ASN A 22 0.01 19.32 8.73
N SER A 23 -0.67 20.17 9.49
CA SER A 23 -1.91 19.83 10.21
C SER A 23 -3.07 19.46 9.29
N LYS A 24 -3.05 19.89 8.02
CA LYS A 24 -4.08 19.55 7.02
C LYS A 24 -4.14 18.05 6.70
N VAL A 25 -3.14 17.27 7.11
CA VAL A 25 -3.12 15.81 6.91
C VAL A 25 -4.00 15.08 7.92
N VAL A 26 -4.34 15.68 9.07
CA VAL A 26 -5.15 15.02 10.11
C VAL A 26 -6.54 14.58 9.61
N PRO A 27 -7.32 15.43 8.91
CA PRO A 27 -8.58 14.98 8.29
C PRO A 27 -8.38 13.83 7.31
N VAL A 28 -7.29 13.82 6.55
CA VAL A 28 -6.99 12.76 5.57
C VAL A 28 -6.79 11.42 6.30
N ILE A 29 -6.03 11.42 7.39
CA ILE A 29 -5.83 10.24 8.25
C ILE A 29 -7.16 9.74 8.78
N PHE A 30 -8.00 10.64 9.29
CA PHE A 30 -9.30 10.28 9.82
C PHE A 30 -10.21 9.68 8.73
N THR A 31 -10.21 10.24 7.52
CA THR A 31 -10.99 9.69 6.40
C THR A 31 -10.52 8.30 5.97
N GLY A 32 -9.21 8.07 5.90
CA GLY A 32 -8.68 6.74 5.58
C GLY A 32 -9.06 5.70 6.63
N PHE A 33 -8.93 6.04 7.91
CA PHE A 33 -9.32 5.15 9.01
C PHE A 33 -10.83 4.90 9.06
N MET A 34 -11.68 5.92 8.91
CA MET A 34 -13.13 5.73 8.94
C MET A 34 -13.65 4.93 7.74
N THR A 35 -13.07 5.15 6.56
CA THR A 35 -13.42 4.36 5.37
C THR A 35 -13.04 2.89 5.53
N SER A 36 -11.91 2.56 6.15
CA SER A 36 -11.56 1.17 6.45
C SER A 36 -12.50 0.55 7.47
N VAL A 37 -12.84 1.24 8.55
CA VAL A 37 -13.82 0.76 9.54
C VAL A 37 -15.17 0.45 8.88
N ILE A 38 -15.71 1.37 8.07
CA ILE A 38 -16.96 1.16 7.34
C ILE A 38 -16.87 -0.05 6.41
N LEU A 39 -15.78 -0.18 5.64
CA LEU A 39 -15.58 -1.31 4.73
C LEU A 39 -15.45 -2.64 5.46
N CYS A 40 -14.79 -2.68 6.62
CA CYS A 40 -14.72 -3.86 7.48
C CYS A 40 -16.10 -4.24 8.02
N PHE A 41 -16.91 -3.27 8.46
CA PHE A 41 -18.30 -3.53 8.85
C PHE A 41 -19.14 -4.08 7.70
N ILE A 42 -19.06 -3.49 6.51
CA ILE A 42 -19.77 -3.98 5.33
C ILE A 42 -19.32 -5.41 5.00
N LYS A 43 -18.01 -5.70 5.01
CA LYS A 43 -17.49 -7.06 4.83
C LYS A 43 -18.06 -8.02 5.87
N MET A 44 -18.09 -7.62 7.14
CA MET A 44 -18.61 -8.43 8.22
C MET A 44 -20.10 -8.76 8.02
N PHE A 45 -20.94 -7.81 7.61
CA PHE A 45 -22.38 -8.06 7.49
C PHE A 45 -22.80 -8.71 6.18
N PHE A 46 -22.15 -8.37 5.06
CA PHE A 46 -22.60 -8.74 3.72
C PHE A 46 -21.74 -9.81 3.04
N VAL A 47 -20.53 -10.07 3.53
CA VAL A 47 -19.54 -10.95 2.86
C VAL A 47 -19.13 -12.10 3.79
N TYR A 48 -20.11 -12.82 4.32
CA TYR A 48 -19.93 -14.13 4.98
C TYR A 48 -19.89 -15.29 3.97
N SER A 49 -19.31 -15.08 2.79
CA SER A 49 -19.03 -16.18 1.88
C SER A 49 -17.63 -16.69 2.19
N HIS A 50 -17.55 -17.80 2.93
CA HIS A 50 -16.32 -18.59 3.01
C HIS A 50 -15.98 -19.04 1.59
N ARG A 51 -15.03 -18.34 0.96
CA ARG A 51 -14.54 -18.73 -0.35
C ARG A 51 -13.78 -20.04 -0.18
N VAL A 52 -14.23 -21.09 -0.86
CA VAL A 52 -13.41 -22.29 -1.04
C VAL A 52 -12.21 -21.90 -1.90
N VAL A 53 -11.01 -22.00 -1.33
CA VAL A 53 -9.77 -21.63 -1.99
C VAL A 53 -9.46 -22.66 -3.08
N PRO A 54 -9.49 -22.29 -4.38
CA PRO A 54 -9.13 -23.22 -5.43
C PRO A 54 -7.62 -23.49 -5.43
N TYR A 55 -7.21 -24.70 -5.80
CA TYR A 55 -5.80 -25.02 -6.07
C TYR A 55 -5.37 -24.44 -7.44
N SER A 56 -5.39 -23.12 -7.55
CA SER A 56 -5.04 -22.39 -8.77
C SER A 56 -4.40 -21.06 -8.42
N TYR A 57 -3.14 -20.88 -8.85
CA TYR A 57 -2.39 -19.66 -8.64
C TYR A 57 -3.13 -18.43 -9.17
N LEU A 58 -3.55 -18.48 -10.45
CA LEU A 58 -4.14 -17.33 -11.13
C LEU A 58 -5.48 -16.93 -10.51
N SER A 59 -6.32 -17.91 -10.14
CA SER A 59 -7.62 -17.63 -9.50
C SER A 59 -7.45 -16.99 -8.13
N ASN A 60 -6.45 -17.41 -7.35
CA ASN A 60 -6.14 -16.78 -6.07
C ASN A 60 -5.52 -15.40 -6.25
N ALA A 61 -4.54 -15.25 -7.15
CA ALA A 61 -3.91 -13.97 -7.44
C ALA A 61 -4.93 -12.92 -7.86
N VAL A 62 -5.78 -13.21 -8.86
CA VAL A 62 -6.78 -12.26 -9.36
C VAL A 62 -7.75 -11.86 -8.25
N TYR A 63 -8.26 -12.83 -7.48
CA TYR A 63 -9.16 -12.55 -6.37
C TYR A 63 -8.52 -11.64 -5.31
N LEU A 64 -7.29 -11.94 -4.90
CA LEU A 64 -6.56 -11.16 -3.90
C LEU A 64 -6.21 -9.76 -4.40
N ILE A 65 -5.78 -9.65 -5.67
CA ILE A 65 -5.46 -8.36 -6.31
C ILE A 65 -6.68 -7.44 -6.22
N PHE A 66 -7.85 -7.92 -6.66
CA PHE A 66 -9.05 -7.10 -6.61
C PHE A 66 -9.48 -6.80 -5.17
N ARG A 67 -9.55 -7.82 -4.30
CA ARG A 67 -10.14 -7.68 -2.97
C ARG A 67 -9.28 -6.91 -1.96
N GLN A 68 -7.96 -7.03 -2.03
CA GLN A 68 -7.05 -6.50 -1.00
C GLN A 68 -6.26 -5.28 -1.47
N SER A 69 -6.01 -5.14 -2.77
CA SER A 69 -5.09 -4.12 -3.30
C SER A 69 -5.80 -3.15 -4.24
N PHE A 70 -6.21 -3.62 -5.42
CA PHE A 70 -6.73 -2.79 -6.50
C PHE A 70 -8.02 -2.07 -6.10
N PHE A 71 -9.05 -2.79 -5.64
CA PHE A 71 -10.33 -2.16 -5.29
C PHE A 71 -10.18 -1.22 -4.08
N PRO A 72 -9.58 -1.63 -2.94
CA PRO A 72 -9.44 -0.72 -1.80
C PRO A 72 -8.63 0.54 -2.13
N VAL A 73 -7.46 0.40 -2.76
CA VAL A 73 -6.61 1.56 -3.08
C VAL A 73 -7.30 2.47 -4.10
N THR A 74 -7.84 1.91 -5.18
CA THR A 74 -8.43 2.70 -6.26
C THR A 74 -9.70 3.40 -5.78
N VAL A 75 -10.59 2.72 -5.06
CA VAL A 75 -11.85 3.30 -4.58
C VAL A 75 -11.57 4.38 -3.53
N VAL A 76 -10.78 4.08 -2.50
CA VAL A 76 -10.50 5.03 -1.42
C VAL A 76 -9.78 6.26 -1.96
N TYR A 77 -8.74 6.06 -2.80
CA TYR A 77 -8.01 7.20 -3.35
C TYR A 77 -8.84 8.01 -4.34
N SER A 78 -9.61 7.37 -5.22
CA SER A 78 -10.44 8.09 -6.19
C SER A 78 -11.56 8.88 -5.51
N LEU A 79 -12.23 8.32 -4.51
CA LEU A 79 -13.24 9.03 -3.73
C LEU A 79 -12.63 10.25 -3.03
N PHE A 80 -11.48 10.08 -2.37
CA PHE A 80 -10.76 11.20 -1.78
C PHE A 80 -10.40 12.25 -2.84
N PHE A 81 -9.89 11.82 -3.99
CA PHE A 81 -9.45 12.71 -5.07
C PHE A 81 -10.61 13.51 -5.68
N LEU A 82 -11.80 12.92 -5.78
CA LEU A 82 -13.01 13.56 -6.30
C LEU A 82 -13.66 14.51 -5.29
N ILE A 83 -13.67 14.15 -4.01
CA ILE A 83 -14.33 14.93 -2.94
C ILE A 83 -13.45 16.10 -2.47
N SER A 84 -12.13 15.89 -2.36
CA SER A 84 -11.21 16.94 -1.94
C SER A 84 -11.18 18.06 -2.97
N LYS A 85 -11.32 19.31 -2.50
CA LYS A 85 -11.19 20.53 -3.33
C LYS A 85 -9.77 21.10 -3.32
N ASP A 86 -8.81 20.35 -2.77
CA ASP A 86 -7.43 20.81 -2.65
C ASP A 86 -6.65 20.66 -3.96
N ASP A 87 -5.47 21.28 -4.00
CA ASP A 87 -4.56 21.22 -5.14
C ASP A 87 -4.06 19.79 -5.40
N ILE A 88 -3.69 19.53 -6.66
CA ILE A 88 -3.19 18.23 -7.11
C ILE A 88 -1.95 17.79 -6.30
N GLU A 89 -1.09 18.74 -5.91
CA GLU A 89 0.09 18.46 -5.09
C GLU A 89 -0.29 17.96 -3.68
N PHE A 90 -1.30 18.58 -3.07
CA PHE A 90 -1.80 18.14 -1.78
C PHE A 90 -2.48 16.77 -1.90
N LYS A 91 -3.28 16.53 -2.94
CA LYS A 91 -3.93 15.23 -3.20
C LYS A 91 -2.91 14.12 -3.41
N ARG A 92 -1.80 14.41 -4.10
CA ARG A 92 -0.65 13.51 -4.25
C ARG A 92 0.00 13.18 -2.92
N ASP A 93 0.35 14.20 -2.13
CA ASP A 93 1.08 14.00 -0.88
C ASP A 93 0.20 13.37 0.21
N SER A 94 -1.11 13.54 0.09
CA SER A 94 -2.13 12.89 0.92
C SER A 94 -2.28 11.38 0.67
N PHE A 95 -1.72 10.81 -0.41
CA PHE A 95 -1.83 9.37 -0.72
C PHE A 95 -1.29 8.48 0.41
N VAL A 96 -0.08 8.76 0.91
CA VAL A 96 0.56 7.95 1.97
C VAL A 96 -0.25 7.96 3.27
N PRO A 97 -0.59 9.14 3.86
CA PRO A 97 -1.35 9.16 5.10
C PRO A 97 -2.75 8.56 4.95
N LEU A 98 -3.40 8.74 3.79
CA LEU A 98 -4.70 8.11 3.50
C LEU A 98 -4.58 6.58 3.48
N MET A 99 -3.60 6.03 2.75
CA MET A 99 -3.47 4.58 2.61
C MET A 99 -2.96 3.90 3.87
N PHE A 100 -1.99 4.49 4.58
CA PHE A 100 -1.53 3.93 5.86
C PHE A 100 -2.61 3.94 6.93
N SER A 101 -3.43 4.99 7.01
CA SER A 101 -4.57 5.02 7.94
C SER A 101 -5.70 4.07 7.53
N PHE A 102 -5.90 3.85 6.23
CA PHE A 102 -6.83 2.84 5.74
C PHE A 102 -6.38 1.42 6.12
N TYR A 103 -5.14 1.05 5.76
CA TYR A 103 -4.62 -0.29 5.98
C TYR A 103 -4.33 -0.61 7.46
N SER A 104 -4.25 0.39 8.35
CA SER A 104 -4.08 0.17 9.78
C SER A 104 -5.26 -0.55 10.44
N ALA A 105 -6.47 -0.45 9.88
CA ALA A 105 -7.63 -1.22 10.34
C ALA A 105 -8.04 -2.31 9.34
N PHE A 106 -7.94 -2.04 8.04
CA PHE A 106 -8.37 -2.99 7.01
C PHE A 106 -7.53 -4.27 6.99
N LEU A 107 -6.19 -4.15 7.06
CA LEU A 107 -5.32 -5.33 6.94
C LEU A 107 -5.38 -6.24 8.17
N PRO A 108 -5.30 -5.73 9.42
CA PRO A 108 -5.48 -6.59 10.59
C PRO A 108 -6.83 -7.30 10.59
N TYR A 109 -7.90 -6.61 10.20
CA TYR A 109 -9.23 -7.22 10.06
C TYR A 109 -9.22 -8.35 9.02
N ASP A 110 -8.64 -8.13 7.84
CA ASP A 110 -8.59 -9.14 6.77
C ASP A 110 -7.78 -10.38 7.19
N ILE A 111 -6.68 -10.18 7.95
CA ILE A 111 -5.87 -11.28 8.50
C ILE A 111 -6.65 -12.08 9.55
N ILE A 112 -7.32 -11.41 10.48
CA ILE A 112 -8.10 -12.07 11.55
C ILE A 112 -9.32 -12.80 10.96
N ALA A 113 -10.04 -12.17 10.04
CA ALA A 113 -11.24 -12.75 9.43
C ALA A 113 -10.93 -13.94 8.51
N THR A 114 -9.67 -14.10 8.07
CA THR A 114 -9.24 -15.20 7.19
C THR A 114 -8.50 -16.29 7.97
N ALA A 115 -8.19 -16.10 9.26
CA ALA A 115 -7.52 -17.11 10.06
C ALA A 115 -8.45 -18.31 10.31
N GLU A 116 -8.05 -19.48 9.83
CA GLU A 116 -8.74 -20.75 10.11
C GLU A 116 -8.51 -21.13 11.57
N ASP A 117 -9.58 -21.33 12.34
CA ASP A 117 -9.57 -21.72 13.77
C ASP A 117 -8.70 -20.85 14.69
N GLY A 118 -8.41 -19.60 14.29
CA GLY A 118 -7.53 -18.71 15.05
C GLY A 118 -6.05 -19.07 14.99
N ILE A 119 -5.64 -19.93 14.05
CA ILE A 119 -4.25 -20.24 13.77
C ILE A 119 -3.69 -19.15 12.85
N TYR A 120 -2.70 -18.42 13.34
CA TYR A 120 -2.07 -17.32 12.61
C TYR A 120 -0.72 -17.74 12.05
N ASP A 121 -0.60 -17.74 10.73
CA ASP A 121 0.67 -18.02 10.07
C ASP A 121 1.64 -16.82 10.11
N PHE A 122 2.95 -17.11 10.09
CA PHE A 122 4.01 -16.12 10.04
C PHE A 122 3.90 -15.21 8.81
N PHE A 123 3.52 -15.76 7.66
CA PHE A 123 3.32 -14.96 6.45
C PHE A 123 2.24 -13.90 6.66
N GLY A 124 1.09 -14.32 7.19
CA GLY A 124 -0.05 -13.44 7.46
C GLY A 124 0.27 -12.35 8.48
N LEU A 125 1.00 -12.69 9.55
CA LEU A 125 1.28 -11.76 10.64
C LEU A 125 2.39 -10.76 10.34
N PHE A 126 3.45 -11.16 9.63
CA PHE A 126 4.66 -10.36 9.47
C PHE A 126 4.94 -9.96 8.02
N ILE A 127 4.94 -10.93 7.11
CA ILE A 127 5.34 -10.70 5.72
C ILE A 127 4.28 -9.87 4.99
N LYS A 128 2.99 -10.25 5.10
CA LYS A 128 1.88 -9.57 4.44
C LYS A 128 1.79 -8.08 4.83
N PRO A 129 1.80 -7.68 6.12
CA PRO A 129 1.83 -6.25 6.47
C PRO A 129 3.01 -5.49 5.90
N ALA A 130 4.21 -6.09 5.90
CA ALA A 130 5.40 -5.46 5.33
C ALA A 130 5.27 -5.27 3.80
N LEU A 131 4.75 -6.26 3.07
CA LEU A 131 4.52 -6.16 1.62
C LEU A 131 3.56 -5.01 1.27
N PHE A 132 2.45 -4.90 2.01
CA PHE A 132 1.48 -3.82 1.79
C PHE A 132 2.03 -2.44 2.17
N ALA A 133 2.83 -2.35 3.24
CA ALA A 133 3.52 -1.12 3.58
C ALA A 133 4.47 -0.64 2.46
N MET A 134 5.27 -1.55 1.89
CA MET A 134 6.18 -1.19 0.79
C MET A 134 5.42 -0.88 -0.50
N MET A 135 4.31 -1.57 -0.78
CA MET A 135 3.41 -1.23 -1.89
C MET A 135 2.98 0.24 -1.84
N ILE A 136 2.54 0.73 -0.67
CA ILE A 136 2.09 2.12 -0.51
C ILE A 136 3.25 3.10 -0.77
N ILE A 137 4.46 2.77 -0.30
CA ILE A 137 5.65 3.60 -0.52
C ILE A 137 6.01 3.65 -2.01
N TYR A 138 6.02 2.51 -2.69
CA TYR A 138 6.30 2.45 -4.12
C TYR A 138 5.27 3.22 -4.94
N ILE A 139 3.97 3.02 -4.67
CA ILE A 139 2.91 3.74 -5.38
C ILE A 139 3.05 5.23 -5.13
N SER A 140 3.29 5.68 -3.89
CA SER A 140 3.53 7.10 -3.59
C SER A 140 4.69 7.69 -4.40
N PHE A 141 5.76 6.92 -4.59
CA PHE A 141 6.88 7.35 -5.42
C PHE A 141 6.49 7.48 -6.89
N PHE A 142 5.91 6.45 -7.48
CA PHE A 142 5.53 6.48 -8.90
C PHE A 142 4.42 7.51 -9.16
N LEU A 143 3.51 7.72 -8.21
CA LEU A 143 2.50 8.77 -8.27
C LEU A 143 3.14 10.17 -8.29
N LYS A 144 4.22 10.38 -7.53
CA LYS A 144 4.99 11.64 -7.58
C LYS A 144 5.63 11.87 -8.95
N VAL A 145 6.22 10.83 -9.53
CA VAL A 145 6.81 10.90 -10.88
C VAL A 145 5.73 11.17 -11.92
N PHE A 146 4.62 10.42 -11.85
CA PHE A 146 3.48 10.53 -12.75
C PHE A 146 2.93 11.96 -12.76
N ILE A 147 2.54 12.49 -11.60
CA ILE A 147 1.91 13.81 -11.50
C ILE A 147 2.87 14.92 -11.95
N LYS A 148 4.13 14.87 -11.51
CA LYS A 148 5.13 15.89 -11.88
C LYS A 148 5.38 15.93 -13.39
N LYS A 149 5.47 14.76 -14.03
CA LYS A 149 5.69 14.67 -15.48
C LYS A 149 4.43 15.03 -16.26
N TYR A 150 3.28 14.55 -15.82
CA TYR A 150 2.00 14.91 -16.44
C TYR A 150 1.75 16.42 -16.42
N GLN A 151 2.05 17.11 -15.31
CA GLN A 151 1.92 18.57 -15.22
C GLN A 151 2.88 19.32 -16.16
N SER A 152 4.09 18.78 -16.37
CA SER A 152 5.11 19.39 -17.23
C SER A 152 4.77 19.24 -18.72
N THR A 153 4.40 18.04 -19.15
CA THR A 153 4.25 17.73 -20.58
C THR A 153 2.81 17.87 -21.04
N LYS A 154 1.83 17.81 -20.12
CA LYS A 154 0.38 17.76 -20.39
C LYS A 154 -0.05 16.71 -21.41
N THR A 155 0.77 15.67 -21.62
CA THR A 155 0.50 14.58 -22.55
C THR A 155 0.64 13.23 -21.85
N ILE A 156 -0.29 12.33 -22.16
CA ILE A 156 -0.33 10.98 -21.58
C ILE A 156 0.66 10.04 -22.30
N LYS A 157 1.02 10.37 -23.55
CA LYS A 157 1.90 9.54 -24.40
C LYS A 157 3.38 9.59 -24.00
N ASP A 158 3.72 10.47 -23.06
CA ASP A 158 5.09 10.65 -22.60
C ASP A 158 5.59 9.34 -21.93
N PRO A 159 6.72 8.75 -22.35
CA PRO A 159 7.12 7.41 -21.93
C PRO A 159 7.28 7.29 -20.41
N LEU A 160 7.68 8.35 -19.73
CA LEU A 160 7.80 8.38 -18.27
C LEU A 160 6.43 8.37 -17.56
N VAL A 161 5.40 8.98 -18.17
CA VAL A 161 4.03 8.95 -17.65
C VAL A 161 3.45 7.54 -17.80
N VAL A 162 3.63 6.92 -18.97
CA VAL A 162 3.20 5.54 -19.22
C VAL A 162 3.94 4.56 -18.30
N LEU A 163 5.26 4.68 -18.18
CA LEU A 163 6.06 3.80 -17.34
C LEU A 163 5.70 3.92 -15.85
N SER A 164 5.46 5.15 -15.36
CA SER A 164 5.04 5.34 -13.97
C SER A 164 3.63 4.82 -13.71
N ALA A 165 2.69 4.97 -14.65
CA ALA A 165 1.36 4.37 -14.55
C ALA A 165 1.43 2.83 -14.53
N ALA A 166 2.22 2.24 -15.44
CA ALA A 166 2.44 0.80 -15.48
C ALA A 166 3.07 0.30 -14.16
N ALA A 167 4.04 1.02 -13.63
CA ALA A 167 4.67 0.69 -12.35
C ALA A 167 3.68 0.74 -11.18
N ILE A 168 2.75 1.70 -11.14
CA ILE A 168 1.69 1.74 -10.11
C ILE A 168 0.83 0.48 -10.19
N LEU A 169 0.38 0.11 -11.39
CA LEU A 169 -0.45 -1.08 -11.61
C LEU A 169 0.29 -2.36 -11.23
N LEU A 170 1.56 -2.48 -11.60
CA LEU A 170 2.38 -3.63 -11.22
C LEU A 170 2.56 -3.73 -9.71
N ASN A 171 2.83 -2.62 -9.01
CA ASN A 171 3.02 -2.63 -7.56
C ASN A 171 1.74 -3.02 -6.80
N LEU A 172 0.55 -2.68 -7.32
CA LEU A 172 -0.71 -3.16 -6.76
C LEU A 172 -0.85 -4.69 -6.81
N CYS A 173 -0.21 -5.34 -7.76
CA CYS A 173 -0.30 -6.78 -7.95
C CYS A 173 0.67 -7.57 -7.06
N ILE A 174 1.86 -7.02 -6.76
CA ILE A 174 2.97 -7.79 -6.15
C ILE A 174 2.60 -8.44 -4.80
N PRO A 175 2.03 -7.73 -3.80
CA PRO A 175 1.68 -8.36 -2.52
C PRO A 175 0.74 -9.55 -2.68
N SER A 176 -0.28 -9.39 -3.52
CA SER A 176 -1.29 -10.42 -3.80
C SER A 176 -0.74 -11.59 -4.62
N LEU A 177 0.22 -11.35 -5.52
CA LEU A 177 0.90 -12.40 -6.27
C LEU A 177 1.78 -13.27 -5.36
N ILE A 178 2.46 -12.66 -4.38
CA ILE A 178 3.28 -13.39 -3.40
C ILE A 178 2.38 -14.17 -2.43
N GLU A 179 1.28 -13.57 -1.95
CA GLU A 179 0.29 -14.28 -1.12
C GLU A 179 -0.35 -15.45 -1.87
N ALA A 180 -0.65 -15.30 -3.16
CA ALA A 180 -1.15 -16.41 -3.96
C ALA A 180 -0.14 -17.57 -4.07
N MET A 181 1.18 -17.30 -4.12
CA MET A 181 2.21 -18.36 -4.10
C MET A 181 2.22 -19.10 -2.77
N HIS A 182 2.06 -18.37 -1.67
CA HIS A 182 1.97 -18.95 -0.33
C HIS A 182 0.74 -19.85 -0.18
N ILE A 183 -0.43 -19.42 -0.69
CA ILE A 183 -1.68 -20.18 -0.61
C ILE A 183 -1.64 -21.51 -1.37
N ILE A 184 -0.91 -21.61 -2.48
CA ILE A 184 -0.78 -22.85 -3.26
C ILE A 184 0.39 -23.73 -2.78
N ASP A 185 0.95 -23.44 -1.60
CA ASP A 185 2.08 -24.14 -0.98
C ASP A 185 3.34 -24.20 -1.88
N VAL A 186 3.62 -23.13 -2.63
CA VAL A 186 4.96 -22.97 -3.24
C VAL A 186 6.00 -22.95 -2.12
N SER A 187 7.17 -23.54 -2.38
CA SER A 187 8.30 -23.60 -1.44
C SER A 187 8.46 -22.29 -0.65
N SER A 188 8.42 -22.40 0.67
CA SER A 188 8.49 -21.25 1.58
C SER A 188 9.76 -20.42 1.35
N PHE A 189 10.85 -21.06 0.90
CA PHE A 189 12.09 -20.37 0.51
C PHE A 189 11.85 -19.37 -0.62
N VAL A 190 11.11 -19.76 -1.67
CA VAL A 190 10.81 -18.89 -2.82
C VAL A 190 9.94 -17.70 -2.37
N VAL A 191 8.89 -17.96 -1.59
CA VAL A 191 7.99 -16.92 -1.07
C VAL A 191 8.76 -15.91 -0.21
N VAL A 192 9.64 -16.38 0.67
CA VAL A 192 10.48 -15.52 1.52
C VAL A 192 11.47 -14.72 0.69
N VAL A 193 12.17 -15.35 -0.26
CA VAL A 193 13.12 -14.64 -1.13
C VAL A 193 12.43 -13.55 -1.94
N CYS A 194 11.30 -13.86 -2.60
CA CYS A 194 10.52 -12.87 -3.34
C CYS A 194 10.08 -11.70 -2.45
N SER A 195 9.62 -12.01 -1.23
CA SER A 195 9.21 -10.99 -0.26
C SER A 195 10.38 -10.12 0.18
N CYS A 196 11.51 -10.72 0.53
CA CYS A 196 12.73 -10.02 0.93
C CYS A 196 13.27 -9.15 -0.18
N VAL A 197 13.33 -9.63 -1.43
CA VAL A 197 13.80 -8.84 -2.58
C VAL A 197 12.91 -7.61 -2.75
N TYR A 198 11.59 -7.77 -2.72
CA TYR A 198 10.66 -6.65 -2.86
C TYR A 198 10.82 -5.61 -1.73
N ILE A 199 10.95 -6.06 -0.48
CA ILE A 199 11.13 -5.17 0.68
C ILE A 199 12.49 -4.47 0.65
N VAL A 200 13.56 -5.21 0.38
CA VAL A 200 14.94 -4.68 0.39
C VAL A 200 15.12 -3.63 -0.70
N VAL A 201 14.65 -3.87 -1.93
CA VAL A 201 14.73 -2.87 -3.00
C VAL A 201 14.04 -1.58 -2.57
N ALA A 202 12.93 -1.68 -1.85
CA ALA A 202 12.14 -0.55 -1.40
C ALA A 202 12.87 0.24 -0.30
N VAL A 203 13.45 -0.46 0.67
CA VAL A 203 14.26 0.14 1.75
C VAL A 203 15.52 0.80 1.20
N VAL A 204 16.26 0.10 0.34
CA VAL A 204 17.48 0.62 -0.33
C VAL A 204 17.13 1.89 -1.10
N TYR A 205 16.01 1.88 -1.83
CA TYR A 205 15.55 3.04 -2.57
C TYR A 205 15.24 4.25 -1.65
N ILE A 206 14.52 4.04 -0.53
CA ILE A 206 14.24 5.11 0.45
C ILE A 206 15.54 5.68 1.01
N PHE A 207 16.51 4.80 1.32
CA PHE A 207 17.80 5.19 1.87
C PHE A 207 18.59 6.05 0.89
N ILE A 208 18.70 5.62 -0.38
CA ILE A 208 19.37 6.39 -1.44
C ILE A 208 18.71 7.76 -1.63
N LYS A 209 17.37 7.81 -1.67
CA LYS A 209 16.63 9.07 -1.81
C LYS A 209 16.88 10.03 -0.65
N SER A 210 16.89 9.52 0.58
CA SER A 210 17.18 10.30 1.77
C SER A 210 18.61 10.87 1.74
N PHE A 211 19.57 10.04 1.32
CA PHE A 211 20.97 10.41 1.17
C PHE A 211 21.17 11.52 0.14
N ILE A 212 20.56 11.41 -1.05
CA ILE A 212 20.62 12.43 -2.11
C ILE A 212 20.02 13.76 -1.62
N LYS A 213 18.91 13.72 -0.88
CA LYS A 213 18.27 14.93 -0.35
C LYS A 213 19.18 15.63 0.67
N SER A 214 19.84 14.88 1.55
CA SER A 214 20.82 15.42 2.51
C SER A 214 22.00 16.10 1.80
N PHE A 215 22.54 15.48 0.75
CA PHE A 215 23.64 16.04 -0.03
C PHE A 215 23.26 17.32 -0.81
N SER A 216 22.03 17.38 -1.34
CA SER A 216 21.53 18.57 -2.04
C SER A 216 21.40 19.77 -1.11
N ILE A 217 20.96 19.56 0.14
CA ILE A 217 20.81 20.64 1.13
C ILE A 217 22.19 21.21 1.50
N CYS A 218 23.21 20.34 1.60
CA CYS A 218 24.58 20.75 1.91
C CYS A 218 25.23 21.57 0.78
N LYS A 219 24.80 21.42 -0.48
CA LYS A 219 25.26 22.26 -1.62
C LYS A 219 24.62 23.64 -1.70
N THR A 220 23.41 23.82 -1.18
CA THR A 220 22.70 25.12 -1.15
C THR A 220 23.10 26.02 0.02
N VAL A 221 23.90 25.51 0.97
CA VAL A 221 24.52 26.30 2.04
C VAL A 221 25.99 26.54 1.66
N LYS A 222 26.21 27.33 0.62
CA LYS A 222 27.49 27.95 0.28
C LYS A 222 27.25 29.31 -0.32
#